data_AF-K1ZGK6-F1
#
_entry.id   AF-K1ZGK6-F1
#
_cell.length_a   1.000
_cell.length_b   1.000
_cell.length_c   1.000
_cell.angle_alpha   90.00
_cell.angle_beta   90.00
_cell.angle_gamma   90.00
#
_symmetry.space_group_name_H-M   'P 1'
#
loop_
_entity.id
_entity.type
_entity.pdbx_description
1 polymer ?
#
loop_
_entity_poly.entity_id
_entity_poly.type
_entity_poly.pdbx_seq_one_letter_code
_entity_poly.pdbx_strand_id
1 'polypeptide(L)'
;MKFFKSFILFSTILVAMLGLTHWTAGAETLHYDWALEAIGEDIDLPTYEDDPHGGAYAEDGLSGLTSAVYYTLDFVKYALGGIAVLFIMISGYRLLVAGKASQEEITKQKVYLTWATVGLLLVFTSETIVKEMFFGQEGEILMGDESVTMEFGYRTNQTFKGIYSMMEVFVGAIAVFMIAYEGFRMVAMSYQEEVVTKTRNHIFWSLIALMMIGISEFLVKDFIFPYVPGEAVNPNIEKGKFLLASITNFVAGTIGLIAVGMLIYGGYLYIAGAVNEEQKEKGKKTIIGAVIGIIIAGAAFAITSTIIPLQG
;
A
#
# COMPACT_ATOMS: atom_id res chain seq x y z
N MET A 1 18.97 -9.16 29.82
CA MET A 1 18.71 -10.58 29.52
C MET A 1 17.27 -10.85 29.10
N LYS A 2 16.24 -10.35 29.80
CA LYS A 2 14.82 -10.54 29.41
C LYS A 2 14.54 -10.21 27.94
N PHE A 3 15.00 -9.05 27.44
CA PHE A 3 14.94 -8.63 26.02
C PHE A 3 15.37 -9.69 24.99
N PHE A 4 16.60 -10.21 25.13
CA PHE A 4 17.17 -11.11 24.12
C PHE A 4 16.40 -12.43 24.09
N LYS A 5 15.93 -12.86 25.28
CA LYS A 5 15.04 -14.01 25.41
C LYS A 5 13.65 -13.74 24.82
N SER A 6 13.05 -12.57 25.03
CA SER A 6 11.77 -12.16 24.41
C SER A 6 11.85 -12.12 22.89
N PHE A 7 12.92 -11.56 22.35
CA PHE A 7 13.13 -11.44 20.90
C PHE A 7 13.36 -12.79 20.24
N ILE A 8 14.16 -13.68 20.87
CA ILE A 8 14.35 -15.05 20.40
C ILE A 8 13.01 -15.77 20.39
N LEU A 9 12.27 -15.75 21.50
CA LEU A 9 10.96 -16.39 21.63
C LEU A 9 9.96 -15.86 20.57
N PHE A 10 9.89 -14.54 20.39
CA PHE A 10 9.05 -13.93 19.36
C PHE A 10 9.46 -14.38 17.96
N SER A 11 10.76 -14.40 17.66
CA SER A 11 11.27 -14.81 16.36
C SER A 11 11.00 -16.29 16.06
N THR A 12 11.11 -17.17 17.06
CA THR A 12 10.81 -18.60 16.92
C THR A 12 9.31 -18.84 16.76
N ILE A 13 8.47 -18.14 17.53
CA ILE A 13 7.00 -18.19 17.37
C ILE A 13 6.59 -17.67 15.99
N LEU A 14 7.17 -16.56 15.54
CA LEU A 14 6.88 -15.97 14.22
C LEU A 14 7.28 -16.93 13.09
N VAL A 15 8.45 -17.57 13.19
CA VAL A 15 8.90 -18.57 12.22
C VAL A 15 8.01 -19.82 12.25
N ALA A 16 7.56 -20.26 13.42
CA ALA A 16 6.60 -21.37 13.55
C ALA A 16 5.25 -21.01 12.92
N MET A 17 4.70 -19.82 13.20
CA MET A 17 3.47 -19.33 12.58
C MET A 17 3.60 -19.17 11.07
N LEU A 18 4.69 -18.60 10.57
CA LEU A 18 4.94 -18.46 9.13
C LEU A 18 5.11 -19.81 8.45
N GLY A 19 5.79 -20.76 9.11
CA GLY A 19 5.91 -22.15 8.66
C GLY A 19 4.56 -22.85 8.51
N LEU A 20 3.61 -22.57 9.41
CA LEU A 20 2.23 -23.05 9.31
C LEU A 20 1.45 -22.40 8.15
N THR A 21 1.73 -21.15 7.80
CA THR A 21 0.98 -20.41 6.75
C THR A 21 1.46 -20.67 5.31
N HIS A 22 2.66 -21.22 5.10
CA HIS A 22 3.26 -21.31 3.76
C HIS A 22 3.05 -22.63 3.00
N TRP A 23 2.24 -23.57 3.49
CA TRP A 23 2.10 -24.86 2.80
C TRP A 23 0.69 -25.47 2.84
N THR A 24 -0.30 -24.76 2.30
CA THR A 24 -1.61 -25.36 1.93
C THR A 24 -1.55 -26.12 0.59
N ALA A 25 -0.44 -26.79 0.30
CA ALA A 25 -0.29 -27.67 -0.86
C ALA A 25 0.32 -29.02 -0.42
N GLY A 26 -0.47 -29.78 0.32
CA GLY A 26 -0.12 -31.13 0.77
C GLY A 26 -0.41 -31.31 2.24
N ALA A 27 -1.53 -31.98 2.53
CA ALA A 27 -1.84 -32.47 3.86
C ALA A 27 -0.91 -33.63 4.22
N GLU A 28 0.32 -33.31 4.61
CA GLU A 28 1.13 -34.20 5.45
C GLU A 28 1.36 -33.48 6.77
N THR A 29 0.85 -34.07 7.84
CA THR A 29 1.08 -33.64 9.21
C THR A 29 2.56 -33.80 9.54
N LEU A 30 3.36 -32.77 9.21
CA LEU A 30 4.72 -32.67 9.72
C LEU A 30 4.61 -32.55 11.24
N HIS A 31 5.13 -33.55 11.95
CA HIS A 31 5.25 -33.54 13.40
C HIS A 31 6.12 -32.35 13.81
N TYR A 32 5.50 -31.26 14.23
CA TYR A 32 6.19 -30.09 14.81
C TYR A 32 6.62 -30.35 16.26
N ASP A 33 6.23 -31.49 16.83
CA ASP A 33 6.51 -31.91 18.21
C ASP A 33 8.01 -31.83 18.52
N TRP A 34 8.88 -32.38 17.65
CA TRP A 34 10.33 -32.37 17.88
C TRP A 34 10.94 -30.96 17.82
N ALA A 35 10.39 -30.06 17.01
CA ALA A 35 10.88 -28.69 16.88
C ALA A 35 10.46 -27.84 18.09
N LEU A 36 9.21 -28.03 18.56
CA LEU A 36 8.70 -27.39 19.76
C LEU A 36 9.37 -27.93 21.03
N GLU A 37 9.63 -29.23 21.08
CA GLU A 37 10.32 -29.91 22.20
C GLU A 37 11.81 -29.54 22.25
N ALA A 38 12.50 -29.46 21.10
CA ALA A 38 13.88 -28.97 21.03
C ALA A 38 14.01 -27.47 21.37
N ILE A 39 13.01 -26.64 21.07
CA ILE A 39 12.97 -25.23 21.46
C ILE A 39 12.65 -25.09 22.97
N GLY A 40 11.85 -26.01 23.53
CA GLY A 40 11.42 -26.01 24.93
C GLY A 40 12.43 -26.59 25.92
N GLU A 41 13.22 -27.61 25.54
CA GLU A 41 14.21 -28.22 26.44
C GLU A 41 15.53 -27.44 26.53
N ASP A 42 16.01 -26.84 25.43
CA ASP A 42 17.35 -26.23 25.35
C ASP A 42 17.35 -24.71 25.62
N ILE A 43 16.19 -24.06 25.58
CA ILE A 43 16.05 -22.63 25.78
C ILE A 43 15.19 -22.42 27.03
N ASP A 44 15.80 -21.93 28.11
CA ASP A 44 15.11 -21.43 29.30
C ASP A 44 14.31 -20.16 28.92
N LEU A 45 13.18 -20.41 28.24
CA LEU A 45 12.28 -19.41 27.70
C LEU A 45 11.57 -18.72 28.86
N PRO A 46 11.56 -17.38 28.89
CA PRO A 46 10.89 -16.65 29.94
C PRO A 46 9.39 -16.91 29.82
N THR A 47 8.82 -17.56 30.83
CA THR A 47 7.38 -17.67 31.02
C THR A 47 6.88 -16.31 31.53
N TYR A 48 5.95 -15.69 30.81
CA TYR A 48 5.32 -14.43 31.24
C TYR A 48 4.06 -14.70 32.08
N GLU A 49 3.96 -15.88 32.68
CA GLU A 49 2.80 -16.29 33.51
C GLU A 49 2.72 -15.47 34.80
N ASP A 50 3.87 -15.12 35.39
CA ASP A 50 3.93 -14.38 36.66
C ASP A 50 3.86 -12.84 36.49
N ASP A 51 4.16 -12.33 35.29
CA ASP A 51 4.22 -10.89 34.98
C ASP A 51 3.75 -10.63 33.53
N PRO A 52 2.45 -10.87 33.25
CA PRO A 52 1.91 -10.72 31.90
C PRO A 52 1.92 -9.25 31.49
N HIS A 53 2.15 -9.03 30.20
CA HIS A 53 2.06 -7.70 29.61
C HIS A 53 0.66 -7.13 29.85
N GLY A 54 0.53 -5.85 30.21
CA GLY A 54 -0.77 -5.26 30.57
C GLY A 54 -1.82 -5.23 29.45
N GLY A 55 -1.43 -5.57 28.21
CA GLY A 55 -2.32 -5.76 27.07
C GLY A 55 -2.50 -7.21 26.63
N ALA A 56 -1.86 -8.18 27.28
CA ALA A 56 -1.96 -9.61 26.96
C ALA A 56 -3.36 -10.16 27.25
N TYR A 57 -3.77 -11.19 26.50
CA TYR A 57 -5.05 -11.83 26.75
C TYR A 57 -5.00 -12.60 28.08
N ALA A 58 -6.13 -12.59 28.79
CA ALA A 58 -6.25 -13.18 30.12
C ALA A 58 -6.57 -14.68 30.12
N GLU A 59 -6.58 -15.32 28.95
CA GLU A 59 -6.79 -16.76 28.84
C GLU A 59 -5.52 -17.57 29.15
N ASP A 60 -5.74 -18.72 29.80
CA ASP A 60 -4.68 -19.65 30.20
C ASP A 60 -3.92 -20.16 28.97
N GLY A 61 -2.57 -20.07 29.00
CA GLY A 61 -1.68 -20.39 27.88
C GLY A 61 -1.51 -19.27 26.84
N LEU A 62 -2.51 -18.40 26.65
CA LEU A 62 -2.44 -17.27 25.71
C LEU A 62 -1.73 -16.06 26.28
N SER A 63 -1.84 -15.86 27.60
CA SER A 63 -1.22 -14.73 28.28
C SER A 63 0.30 -14.70 28.11
N GLY A 64 0.95 -15.86 28.23
CA GLY A 64 2.40 -16.00 28.05
C GLY A 64 2.87 -15.67 26.63
N LEU A 65 2.17 -16.24 25.64
CA LEU A 65 2.47 -16.06 24.21
C LEU A 65 2.29 -14.60 23.78
N THR A 66 1.15 -14.02 24.12
CA THR A 66 0.80 -12.65 23.71
C THR A 66 1.59 -11.60 24.47
N SER A 67 1.99 -11.88 25.71
CA SER A 67 2.95 -11.05 26.44
C SER A 67 4.30 -10.97 25.73
N ALA A 68 4.84 -12.11 25.26
CA ALA A 68 6.11 -12.12 24.53
C ALA A 68 6.06 -11.25 23.27
N VAL A 69 4.95 -11.33 22.53
CA VAL A 69 4.68 -10.50 21.35
C VAL A 69 4.62 -9.02 21.74
N TYR A 70 3.81 -8.66 22.74
CA TYR A 70 3.58 -7.26 23.09
C TYR A 70 4.79 -6.58 23.73
N TYR A 71 5.56 -7.26 24.57
CA TYR A 71 6.85 -6.73 25.05
C TYR A 71 7.82 -6.47 23.88
N THR A 72 7.81 -7.32 22.86
CA THR A 72 8.63 -7.13 21.66
C THR A 72 8.14 -5.92 20.84
N LEU A 73 6.83 -5.79 20.66
CA LEU A 73 6.23 -4.64 19.97
C LEU A 73 6.52 -3.33 20.69
N ASP A 74 6.34 -3.28 22.01
CA ASP A 74 6.63 -2.10 22.82
C ASP A 74 8.10 -1.69 22.69
N PHE A 75 9.02 -2.64 22.75
CA PHE A 75 10.42 -2.37 22.52
C PHE A 75 10.68 -1.77 21.12
N VAL A 76 10.16 -2.40 20.06
CA VAL A 76 10.32 -1.90 18.69
C VAL A 76 9.72 -0.51 18.56
N LYS A 77 8.55 -0.27 19.16
CA LYS A 77 7.86 1.01 19.16
C LYS A 77 8.66 2.10 19.86
N TYR A 78 9.19 1.84 21.05
CA TYR A 78 10.00 2.81 21.77
C TYR A 78 11.35 3.06 21.09
N ALA A 79 11.99 2.02 20.53
CA ALA A 79 13.25 2.15 19.82
C ALA A 79 13.09 2.95 18.52
N LEU A 80 12.18 2.53 17.63
CA LEU A 80 11.94 3.21 16.36
C LEU A 80 11.29 4.58 16.56
N GLY A 81 10.37 4.71 17.52
CA GLY A 81 9.77 5.99 17.90
C GLY A 81 10.83 6.97 18.41
N GLY A 82 11.75 6.51 19.28
CA GLY A 82 12.88 7.31 19.74
C GLY A 82 13.80 7.76 18.61
N ILE A 83 14.16 6.84 17.71
CA ILE A 83 14.96 7.15 16.51
C ILE A 83 14.24 8.18 15.63
N ALA A 84 12.95 7.99 15.35
CA ALA A 84 12.16 8.91 14.54
C ALA A 84 12.11 10.31 15.16
N VAL A 85 11.89 10.41 16.47
CA VAL A 85 11.92 11.70 17.19
C VAL A 85 13.30 12.35 17.09
N LEU A 86 14.39 11.60 17.24
CA LEU A 86 15.75 12.13 17.05
C LEU A 86 15.97 12.66 15.64
N PHE A 87 15.53 11.93 14.60
CA PHE A 87 15.61 12.40 13.21
C PHE A 87 14.80 13.68 13.01
N ILE A 88 13.59 13.76 13.58
CA ILE A 88 12.75 14.96 13.52
C ILE A 88 13.47 16.14 14.18
N MET A 89 14.06 15.94 15.36
CA MET A 89 14.82 16.98 16.04
C MET A 89 16.05 17.43 15.27
N ILE A 90 16.85 16.48 14.74
CA ILE A 90 18.07 16.78 13.98
C ILE A 90 17.73 17.53 12.70
N SER A 91 16.76 17.03 11.93
CA SER A 91 16.34 17.67 10.67
C SER A 91 15.64 19.00 10.93
N GLY A 92 14.84 19.11 11.99
CA GLY A 92 14.22 20.37 12.41
C GLY A 92 15.25 21.42 12.79
N TYR A 93 16.24 21.07 13.63
CA TYR A 93 17.34 21.96 13.98
C TYR A 93 18.13 22.39 12.74
N ARG A 94 18.49 21.45 11.87
CA ARG A 94 19.19 21.77 10.61
C ARG A 94 18.37 22.71 9.74
N LEU A 95 17.05 22.55 9.66
CA LEU A 95 16.17 23.40 8.86
C LEU A 95 16.05 24.82 9.44
N LEU A 96 16.02 24.97 10.76
CA LEU A 96 16.02 26.27 11.44
C LEU A 96 17.35 27.03 11.25
N VAL A 97 18.48 26.31 11.29
CA VAL A 97 19.82 26.89 11.09
C VAL A 97 20.15 27.05 9.60
N ALA A 98 19.44 26.36 8.71
CA ALA A 98 19.64 26.37 7.27
C ALA A 98 19.29 27.71 6.57
N GLY A 99 18.90 28.76 7.30
CA GLY A 99 18.78 30.11 6.74
C GLY A 99 20.04 30.61 6.01
N LYS A 100 21.20 29.96 6.20
CA LYS A 100 22.46 30.17 5.45
C LYS A 100 22.93 28.95 4.63
N ALA A 101 22.19 27.85 4.60
CA ALA A 101 22.55 26.63 3.86
C ALA A 101 22.01 26.65 2.42
N SER A 102 22.59 25.84 1.54
CA SER A 102 22.13 25.75 0.14
C SER A 102 20.70 25.20 0.05
N GLN A 103 19.96 25.58 -1.01
CA GLN A 103 18.60 25.08 -1.30
C GLN A 103 18.51 23.55 -1.33
N GLU A 104 19.61 22.88 -1.65
CA GLU A 104 19.71 21.42 -1.66
C GLU A 104 19.58 20.83 -0.25
N GLU A 105 20.27 21.41 0.75
CA GLU A 105 20.19 20.92 2.13
C GLU A 105 18.80 21.11 2.72
N ILE A 106 18.15 22.25 2.46
CA ILE A 106 16.76 22.48 2.89
C ILE A 106 15.84 21.40 2.32
N THR A 107 16.01 21.05 1.05
CA THR A 107 15.19 20.04 0.38
C THR A 107 15.41 18.65 1.00
N LYS A 108 16.67 18.25 1.24
CA LYS A 108 17.00 16.99 1.91
C LYS A 108 16.38 16.90 3.31
N GLN A 109 16.49 17.96 4.11
CA GLN A 109 15.94 17.96 5.46
C GLN A 109 14.41 17.88 5.46
N LYS A 110 13.71 18.51 4.50
CA LYS A 110 12.26 18.33 4.33
C LYS A 110 11.89 16.87 4.04
N VAL A 111 12.65 16.21 3.16
CA VAL A 111 12.43 14.79 2.85
C VAL A 111 12.65 13.91 4.08
N TYR A 112 13.71 14.15 4.85
CA TYR A 112 13.96 13.40 6.10
C TYR A 112 12.86 13.61 7.15
N LEU A 113 12.37 14.84 7.31
CA LEU A 113 11.24 15.13 8.19
C LEU A 113 9.99 14.37 7.76
N THR A 114 9.69 14.34 6.46
CA THR A 114 8.56 13.57 5.93
C THR A 114 8.69 12.08 6.26
N TRP A 115 9.84 11.47 5.95
CA TRP A 115 10.04 10.03 6.22
C TRP A 115 10.04 9.69 7.71
N ALA A 116 10.65 10.53 8.55
CA ALA A 116 10.63 10.31 10.00
C ALA A 116 9.20 10.42 10.56
N THR A 117 8.39 11.35 10.06
CA THR A 117 6.99 11.49 10.47
C THR A 117 6.14 10.31 10.01
N VAL A 118 6.31 9.87 8.76
CA VAL A 118 5.62 8.67 8.23
C VAL A 118 6.03 7.42 9.01
N GLY A 119 7.32 7.24 9.30
CA GLY A 119 7.83 6.14 10.12
C GLY A 119 7.25 6.16 11.53
N LEU A 120 7.14 7.33 12.16
CA LEU A 120 6.54 7.47 13.47
C LEU A 120 5.05 7.10 13.44
N LEU A 121 4.30 7.55 12.43
CA LEU A 121 2.89 7.17 12.26
C LEU A 121 2.72 5.66 12.09
N LEU A 122 3.56 5.02 11.27
CA LEU A 122 3.56 3.56 11.10
C LEU A 122 3.84 2.82 12.41
N VAL A 123 4.77 3.33 13.22
CA VAL A 123 5.07 2.77 14.54
C VAL A 123 3.84 2.88 15.47
N PHE A 124 3.11 4.00 15.42
CA PHE A 124 1.88 4.16 16.19
C PHE A 124 0.76 3.24 15.73
N THR A 125 0.58 3.06 14.43
CA THR A 125 -0.48 2.19 13.88
C THR A 125 -0.14 0.71 13.95
N SER A 126 1.15 0.34 14.04
CA SER A 126 1.61 -1.04 14.12
C SER A 126 0.98 -1.82 15.28
N GLU A 127 0.76 -1.16 16.42
CA GLU A 127 0.18 -1.81 17.59
C GLU A 127 -1.28 -2.22 17.34
N THR A 128 -2.09 -1.29 16.80
CA THR A 128 -3.48 -1.56 16.42
C THR A 128 -3.56 -2.67 15.37
N ILE A 129 -2.68 -2.64 14.37
CA ILE A 129 -2.64 -3.66 13.32
C ILE A 129 -2.34 -5.04 13.94
N VAL A 130 -1.28 -5.15 14.75
CA VAL A 130 -0.90 -6.46 15.28
C VAL A 130 -1.95 -6.98 16.28
N LYS A 131 -2.44 -6.14 17.20
CA LYS A 131 -3.43 -6.56 18.20
C LYS A 131 -4.78 -6.91 17.57
N GLU A 132 -5.38 -5.96 16.87
CA GLU A 132 -6.76 -6.11 16.39
C GLU A 132 -6.85 -6.87 15.08
N MET A 133 -5.84 -6.79 14.21
CA MET A 133 -5.95 -7.34 12.85
C MET A 133 -5.24 -8.69 12.69
N PHE A 134 -4.25 -9.01 13.53
CA PHE A 134 -3.58 -10.32 13.52
C PHE A 134 -4.08 -11.25 14.62
N PHE A 135 -4.30 -10.76 15.84
CA PHE A 135 -4.68 -11.62 16.97
C PHE A 135 -6.16 -11.52 17.38
N GLY A 136 -6.86 -10.43 17.04
CA GLY A 136 -8.25 -10.20 17.42
C GLY A 136 -8.39 -9.49 18.77
N GLN A 137 -9.60 -9.10 19.15
CA GLN A 137 -9.77 -8.36 20.42
C GLN A 137 -9.56 -9.24 21.66
N GLU A 138 -9.77 -10.54 21.50
CA GLU A 138 -9.69 -11.51 22.59
C GLU A 138 -8.67 -12.64 22.29
N GLY A 139 -7.95 -12.59 21.18
CA GLY A 139 -7.09 -13.71 20.75
C GLY A 139 -7.82 -14.73 19.90
N GLU A 140 -8.90 -14.33 19.23
CA GLU A 140 -9.86 -15.15 18.47
C GLU A 140 -9.18 -16.13 17.49
N ILE A 141 -8.05 -15.74 16.88
CA ILE A 141 -7.29 -16.59 15.95
C ILE A 141 -6.55 -17.75 16.65
N LEU A 142 -6.29 -17.62 17.94
CA LEU A 142 -5.50 -18.57 18.74
C LEU A 142 -6.36 -19.52 19.57
N MET A 143 -7.67 -19.23 19.70
CA MET A 143 -8.64 -20.04 20.46
C MET A 143 -9.02 -21.35 19.75
N GLY A 144 -8.69 -21.50 18.45
CA GLY A 144 -8.92 -22.72 17.67
C GLY A 144 -10.39 -23.04 17.35
N ASP A 145 -11.33 -22.18 17.75
CA ASP A 145 -12.74 -22.29 17.39
C ASP A 145 -12.98 -21.70 15.98
N GLU A 146 -13.46 -22.55 15.08
CA GLU A 146 -13.71 -22.19 13.68
C GLU A 146 -14.77 -21.08 13.55
N SER A 147 -15.81 -21.10 14.39
CA SER A 147 -16.89 -20.11 14.34
C SER A 147 -16.43 -18.72 14.80
N VAL A 148 -15.64 -18.68 15.87
CA VAL A 148 -15.04 -17.45 16.42
C VAL A 148 -14.00 -16.88 15.45
N THR A 149 -13.19 -17.75 14.83
CA THR A 149 -12.19 -17.36 13.83
C THR A 149 -12.86 -16.78 12.56
N MET A 150 -14.00 -17.34 12.12
CA MET A 150 -14.76 -16.79 10.99
C MET A 150 -15.39 -15.43 11.31
N GLU A 151 -15.97 -15.25 12.49
CA GLU A 151 -16.55 -13.97 12.93
C GLU A 151 -15.47 -12.88 13.04
N PHE A 152 -14.30 -13.23 13.58
CA PHE A 152 -13.11 -12.39 13.58
C PHE A 152 -12.71 -11.99 12.16
N GLY A 153 -12.57 -12.96 11.24
CA GLY A 153 -12.22 -12.71 9.84
C GLY A 153 -13.18 -11.73 9.16
N TYR A 154 -14.49 -11.84 9.45
CA TYR A 154 -15.51 -10.94 8.94
C TYR A 154 -15.37 -9.51 9.50
N ARG A 155 -15.22 -9.36 10.82
CA ARG A 155 -15.04 -8.05 11.47
C ARG A 155 -13.76 -7.35 11.02
N THR A 156 -12.67 -8.11 10.89
CA THR A 156 -11.40 -7.62 10.40
C THR A 156 -11.51 -7.18 8.94
N ASN A 157 -12.18 -7.95 8.09
CA ASN A 157 -12.45 -7.56 6.70
C ASN A 157 -13.26 -6.25 6.60
N GLN A 158 -14.30 -6.09 7.43
CA GLN A 158 -15.06 -4.84 7.48
C GLN A 158 -14.21 -3.66 7.95
N THR A 159 -13.32 -3.89 8.92
CA THR A 159 -12.41 -2.86 9.43
C THR A 159 -11.41 -2.43 8.37
N PHE A 160 -10.80 -3.37 7.64
CA PHE A 160 -9.94 -3.09 6.48
C PHE A 160 -10.67 -2.25 5.44
N LYS A 161 -11.92 -2.62 5.11
CA LYS A 161 -12.74 -1.85 4.17
C LYS A 161 -13.05 -0.44 4.66
N GLY A 162 -13.32 -0.28 5.96
CA GLY A 162 -13.55 1.04 6.58
C GLY A 162 -12.31 1.93 6.52
N ILE A 163 -11.14 1.41 6.91
CA ILE A 163 -9.86 2.12 6.86
C ILE A 163 -9.52 2.49 5.40
N TYR A 164 -9.63 1.53 4.49
CA TYR A 164 -9.42 1.75 3.06
C TYR A 164 -10.31 2.88 2.53
N SER A 165 -11.62 2.83 2.83
CA SER A 165 -12.58 3.84 2.39
C SER A 165 -12.27 5.22 2.97
N MET A 166 -11.81 5.30 4.22
CA MET A 166 -11.42 6.57 4.83
C MET A 166 -10.16 7.16 4.17
N MET A 167 -9.18 6.31 3.85
CA MET A 167 -7.98 6.72 3.12
C MET A 167 -8.30 7.20 1.71
N GLU A 168 -9.17 6.50 1.01
CA GLU A 168 -9.68 6.86 -0.31
C GLU A 168 -10.33 8.25 -0.32
N VAL A 169 -11.21 8.53 0.65
CA VAL A 169 -11.83 9.86 0.80
C VAL A 169 -10.78 10.93 1.13
N PHE A 170 -9.84 10.63 2.03
CA PHE A 170 -8.80 11.58 2.42
C PHE A 170 -7.85 11.94 1.26
N VAL A 171 -7.34 10.94 0.55
CA VAL A 171 -6.46 11.14 -0.62
C VAL A 171 -7.23 11.81 -1.76
N GLY A 172 -8.50 11.42 -1.97
CA GLY A 172 -9.39 12.05 -2.95
C GLY A 172 -9.61 13.54 -2.65
N ALA A 173 -9.87 13.89 -1.39
CA ALA A 173 -10.03 15.27 -0.95
C ALA A 173 -8.74 16.10 -1.17
N ILE A 174 -7.57 15.55 -0.83
CA ILE A 174 -6.28 16.20 -1.10
C ILE A 174 -6.09 16.43 -2.60
N ALA A 175 -6.36 15.43 -3.43
CA ALA A 175 -6.19 15.54 -4.87
C ALA A 175 -7.13 16.59 -5.48
N VAL A 176 -8.40 16.63 -5.05
CA VAL A 176 -9.35 17.68 -5.47
C VAL A 176 -8.89 19.07 -5.01
N PHE A 177 -8.44 19.20 -3.76
CA PHE A 177 -7.90 20.45 -3.24
C PHE A 177 -6.68 20.92 -4.03
N MET A 178 -5.75 20.00 -4.34
CA MET A 178 -4.56 20.30 -5.13
C MET A 178 -4.92 20.78 -6.54
N ILE A 179 -5.90 20.15 -7.19
CA ILE A 179 -6.40 20.60 -8.49
C ILE A 179 -6.99 22.01 -8.38
N ALA A 180 -7.80 22.28 -7.36
CA ALA A 180 -8.39 23.59 -7.16
C ALA A 180 -7.32 24.66 -6.89
N TYR A 181 -6.38 24.38 -5.99
CA TYR A 181 -5.28 25.26 -5.63
C TYR A 181 -4.36 25.57 -6.83
N GLU A 182 -3.93 24.53 -7.55
CA GLU A 182 -3.08 24.70 -8.75
C GLU A 182 -3.87 25.36 -9.90
N GLY A 183 -5.18 25.08 -10.02
CA GLY A 183 -6.05 25.77 -10.97
C GLY A 183 -6.12 27.27 -10.70
N PHE A 184 -6.35 27.68 -9.45
CA PHE A 184 -6.32 29.09 -9.05
C PHE A 184 -4.94 29.72 -9.33
N ARG A 185 -3.87 29.01 -8.96
CA ARG A 185 -2.50 29.44 -9.20
C ARG A 185 -2.21 29.67 -10.69
N MET A 186 -2.71 28.79 -11.57
CA MET A 186 -2.54 28.92 -13.02
C MET A 186 -3.19 30.18 -13.57
N VAL A 187 -4.40 30.52 -13.10
CA VAL A 187 -5.12 31.73 -13.53
C VAL A 187 -4.40 32.97 -13.02
N ALA A 188 -4.03 32.99 -11.73
CA ALA A 188 -3.38 34.12 -11.08
C ALA A 188 -1.97 34.40 -11.63
N MET A 189 -1.21 33.37 -12.00
CA MET A 189 0.15 33.46 -12.53
C MET A 189 0.22 33.10 -14.02
N SER A 190 -0.86 33.29 -14.77
CA SER A 190 -0.96 32.91 -16.19
C SER A 190 0.11 33.56 -17.08
N TYR A 191 0.65 34.70 -16.67
CA TYR A 191 1.71 35.41 -17.38
C TYR A 191 3.11 34.77 -17.25
N GLN A 192 3.32 33.87 -16.29
CA GLN A 192 4.60 33.19 -16.09
C GLN A 192 4.56 31.79 -16.72
N GLU A 193 5.07 31.65 -17.95
CA GLU A 193 5.02 30.38 -18.71
C GLU A 193 5.63 29.19 -17.96
N GLU A 194 6.70 29.43 -17.20
CA GLU A 194 7.36 28.41 -16.37
C GLU A 194 6.39 27.88 -15.29
N VAL A 195 5.66 28.78 -14.62
CA VAL A 195 4.68 28.41 -13.59
C VAL A 195 3.51 27.66 -14.21
N VAL A 196 2.97 28.15 -15.33
CA VAL A 196 1.85 27.50 -16.03
C VAL A 196 2.21 26.08 -16.44
N THR A 197 3.41 25.86 -16.98
CA THR A 197 3.88 24.54 -17.41
C THR A 197 4.05 23.59 -16.21
N LYS A 198 4.64 24.07 -15.12
CA LYS A 198 4.81 23.26 -13.90
C LYS A 198 3.47 22.90 -13.26
N THR A 199 2.57 23.88 -13.14
CA THR A 199 1.23 23.71 -12.59
C THR A 199 0.39 22.77 -13.46
N ARG A 200 0.51 22.80 -14.79
CA ARG A 200 -0.14 21.83 -15.68
C ARG A 200 0.26 20.40 -15.36
N ASN A 201 1.56 20.15 -15.14
CA ASN A 201 2.04 18.82 -14.76
C ASN A 201 1.49 18.40 -13.39
N HIS A 202 1.43 19.30 -12.41
CA HIS A 202 0.85 18.98 -11.10
C HIS A 202 -0.65 18.62 -11.18
N ILE A 203 -1.43 19.37 -11.97
CA ILE A 203 -2.84 19.05 -12.21
C ILE A 203 -2.96 17.69 -12.89
N PHE A 204 -2.13 17.41 -13.90
CA PHE A 204 -2.12 16.12 -14.59
C PHE A 204 -1.82 14.95 -13.63
N TRP A 205 -0.80 15.07 -12.79
CA TRP A 205 -0.50 14.05 -11.77
C TRP A 205 -1.62 13.89 -10.74
N SER A 206 -2.30 14.97 -10.37
CA SER A 206 -3.43 14.93 -9.44
C SER A 206 -4.66 14.24 -10.07
N LEU A 207 -4.90 14.44 -11.37
CA LEU A 207 -5.93 13.73 -12.12
C LEU A 207 -5.61 12.24 -12.26
N ILE A 208 -4.34 11.90 -12.50
CA ILE A 208 -3.90 10.50 -12.47
C ILE A 208 -4.12 9.90 -11.08
N ALA A 209 -3.78 10.62 -10.01
CA ALA A 209 -4.01 10.16 -8.65
C ALA A 209 -5.51 9.90 -8.38
N LEU A 210 -6.40 10.80 -8.78
CA LEU A 210 -7.85 10.59 -8.67
C LEU A 210 -8.34 9.39 -9.47
N MET A 211 -7.83 9.21 -10.69
CA MET A 211 -8.15 8.04 -11.51
C MET A 211 -7.66 6.74 -10.85
N MET A 212 -6.44 6.74 -10.30
CA MET A 212 -5.88 5.61 -9.57
C MET A 212 -6.69 5.26 -8.34
N ILE A 213 -7.24 6.25 -7.62
CA ILE A 213 -8.16 6.02 -6.50
C ILE A 213 -9.41 5.29 -7.00
N GLY A 214 -10.04 5.74 -8.08
CA GLY A 214 -11.23 5.07 -8.63
C GLY A 214 -10.95 3.63 -9.10
N ILE A 215 -9.75 3.37 -9.65
CA ILE A 215 -9.32 2.01 -9.99
C ILE A 215 -9.06 1.18 -8.73
N SER A 216 -8.40 1.77 -7.74
CA SER A 216 -8.11 1.13 -6.45
C SER A 216 -9.40 0.74 -5.75
N GLU A 217 -10.44 1.59 -5.80
CA GLU A 217 -11.75 1.31 -5.21
C GLU A 217 -12.31 -0.01 -5.73
N PHE A 218 -12.30 -0.12 -7.06
CA PHE A 218 -12.81 -1.26 -7.80
C PHE A 218 -11.97 -2.53 -7.56
N LEU A 219 -10.64 -2.42 -7.56
CA LEU A 219 -9.74 -3.54 -7.29
C LEU A 219 -9.87 -4.05 -5.85
N VAL A 220 -9.87 -3.15 -4.86
CA VAL A 220 -9.77 -3.53 -3.45
C VAL A 220 -11.10 -4.05 -2.93
N LYS A 221 -12.23 -3.37 -3.22
CA LYS A 221 -13.54 -3.73 -2.69
C LYS A 221 -14.13 -5.00 -3.31
N ASP A 222 -13.85 -5.25 -4.59
CA ASP A 222 -14.46 -6.38 -5.32
C ASP A 222 -13.56 -7.61 -5.43
N PHE A 223 -12.23 -7.45 -5.36
CA PHE A 223 -11.28 -8.55 -5.57
C PHE A 223 -10.48 -8.94 -4.33
N ILE A 224 -9.88 -7.98 -3.61
CA ILE A 224 -9.04 -8.30 -2.44
C ILE A 224 -9.89 -8.57 -1.20
N PHE A 225 -10.92 -7.77 -0.98
CA PHE A 225 -11.78 -7.85 0.20
C PHE A 225 -13.27 -7.98 -0.17
N PRO A 226 -13.66 -9.06 -0.88
CA PRO A 226 -15.06 -9.27 -1.20
C PRO A 226 -15.87 -9.39 0.09
N TYR A 227 -17.01 -8.72 0.12
CA TYR A 227 -17.92 -8.76 1.25
C TYR A 227 -19.18 -9.53 0.85
N VAL A 228 -19.32 -10.75 1.38
CA VAL A 228 -20.53 -11.57 1.26
C VAL A 228 -21.00 -11.88 2.69
N PRO A 229 -22.18 -11.39 3.11
CA PRO A 229 -22.71 -11.67 4.44
C PRO A 229 -22.87 -13.18 4.68
N GLY A 230 -22.24 -13.71 5.73
CA GLY A 230 -22.36 -15.12 6.12
C GLY A 230 -21.48 -16.10 5.35
N GLU A 231 -20.57 -15.63 4.49
CA GLU A 231 -19.55 -16.46 3.84
C GLU A 231 -18.15 -16.02 4.25
N ALA A 232 -17.23 -16.98 4.39
CA ALA A 232 -15.82 -16.68 4.60
C ALA A 232 -15.25 -15.90 3.41
N VAL A 233 -14.25 -15.04 3.66
CA VAL A 233 -13.58 -14.27 2.61
C VAL A 233 -12.87 -15.24 1.67
N ASN A 234 -13.47 -15.49 0.50
CA ASN A 234 -12.88 -16.30 -0.55
C ASN A 234 -12.59 -15.42 -1.77
N PRO A 235 -11.31 -15.19 -2.13
CA PRO A 235 -10.96 -14.44 -3.32
C PRO A 235 -11.51 -15.16 -4.57
N ASN A 236 -12.57 -14.59 -5.14
CA ASN A 236 -13.23 -15.19 -6.30
C ASN A 236 -12.39 -14.91 -7.57
N ILE A 237 -11.64 -15.94 -7.99
CA ILE A 237 -10.76 -15.92 -9.16
C ILE A 237 -11.53 -15.55 -10.44
N GLU A 238 -12.81 -15.94 -10.55
CA GLU A 238 -13.66 -15.64 -11.69
C GLU A 238 -14.01 -14.15 -11.77
N LYS A 239 -14.34 -13.53 -10.63
CA LYS A 239 -14.51 -12.06 -10.54
C LYS A 239 -13.20 -11.34 -10.86
N GLY A 240 -12.06 -11.87 -10.44
CA GLY A 240 -10.74 -11.35 -10.80
C GLY A 240 -10.46 -11.38 -12.31
N LYS A 241 -10.84 -12.45 -13.00
CA LYS A 241 -10.72 -12.56 -14.46
C LYS A 241 -11.61 -11.52 -15.17
N PHE A 242 -12.86 -11.35 -14.74
CA PHE A 242 -13.77 -10.34 -15.28
C PHE A 242 -13.26 -8.91 -15.05
N LEU A 243 -12.71 -8.66 -13.86
CA LEU A 243 -12.10 -7.40 -13.47
C LEU A 243 -10.91 -7.02 -14.36
N LEU A 244 -9.98 -7.96 -14.57
CA LEU A 244 -8.85 -7.76 -15.48
C LEU A 244 -9.32 -7.47 -16.90
N ALA A 245 -10.33 -8.18 -17.39
CA ALA A 245 -10.93 -7.92 -18.71
C ALA A 245 -11.49 -6.48 -18.82
N SER A 246 -12.28 -6.08 -17.82
CA SER A 246 -12.95 -4.77 -17.78
C SER A 246 -11.94 -3.62 -17.72
N ILE A 247 -10.91 -3.72 -16.87
CA ILE A 247 -9.87 -2.69 -16.76
C ILE A 247 -9.07 -2.60 -18.07
N THR A 248 -8.63 -3.73 -18.62
CA THR A 248 -7.90 -3.71 -19.89
C THR A 248 -8.73 -3.09 -21.01
N ASN A 249 -10.01 -3.42 -21.10
CA ASN A 249 -10.91 -2.86 -22.12
C ASN A 249 -11.10 -1.34 -21.93
N PHE A 250 -11.30 -0.89 -20.69
CA PHE A 250 -11.45 0.53 -20.39
C PHE A 250 -10.18 1.34 -20.71
N VAL A 251 -9.01 0.84 -20.30
CA VAL A 251 -7.72 1.49 -20.56
C VAL A 251 -7.39 1.47 -22.05
N ALA A 252 -7.54 0.32 -22.72
CA ALA A 252 -7.29 0.20 -24.15
C ALA A 252 -8.24 1.10 -24.96
N GLY A 253 -9.52 1.18 -24.59
CA GLY A 253 -10.50 2.07 -25.20
C GLY A 253 -10.14 3.55 -25.03
N THR A 254 -9.72 3.94 -23.82
CA THR A 254 -9.31 5.32 -23.52
C THR A 254 -8.04 5.69 -24.28
N ILE A 255 -7.03 4.83 -24.29
CA ILE A 255 -5.79 5.03 -25.06
C ILE A 255 -6.11 5.12 -26.56
N GLY A 256 -6.98 4.24 -27.07
CA GLY A 256 -7.42 4.27 -28.45
C GLY A 256 -8.06 5.61 -28.83
N LEU A 257 -8.97 6.12 -27.99
CA LEU A 257 -9.63 7.41 -28.20
C LEU A 257 -8.61 8.57 -28.22
N ILE A 258 -7.72 8.63 -27.24
CA ILE A 258 -6.69 9.68 -27.17
C ILE A 258 -5.74 9.58 -28.37
N ALA A 259 -5.35 8.37 -28.76
CA ALA A 259 -4.45 8.16 -29.89
C ALA A 259 -5.06 8.61 -31.22
N VAL A 260 -6.35 8.38 -31.45
CA VAL A 260 -7.05 8.93 -32.62
C VAL A 260 -7.00 10.47 -32.62
N GLY A 261 -7.27 11.09 -31.47
CA GLY A 261 -7.16 12.56 -31.32
C GLY A 261 -5.74 13.07 -31.60
N MET A 262 -4.71 12.38 -31.09
CA MET A 262 -3.31 12.70 -31.32
C MET A 262 -2.88 12.49 -32.78
N LEU A 263 -3.40 11.46 -33.47
CA LEU A 263 -3.14 11.25 -34.90
C LEU A 263 -3.71 12.40 -35.73
N ILE A 264 -4.93 12.84 -35.43
CA ILE A 264 -5.57 13.98 -36.12
C ILE A 264 -4.75 15.26 -35.87
N TYR A 265 -4.40 15.55 -34.61
CA TYR A 265 -3.63 16.74 -34.26
C TYR A 265 -2.20 16.72 -34.81
N GLY A 266 -1.52 15.58 -34.72
CA GLY A 266 -0.18 15.38 -35.27
C GLY A 266 -0.15 15.48 -36.79
N GLY A 267 -1.17 14.93 -37.47
CA GLY A 267 -1.35 15.07 -38.92
C GLY A 267 -1.57 16.52 -39.34
N TYR A 268 -2.41 17.25 -38.60
CA TYR A 268 -2.60 18.69 -38.81
C TYR A 268 -1.30 19.46 -38.67
N LEU A 269 -0.55 19.28 -37.57
CA LEU A 269 0.76 19.92 -37.34
C LEU A 269 1.78 19.60 -38.44
N TYR A 270 1.82 18.35 -38.90
CA TYR A 270 2.75 17.91 -39.94
C TYR A 270 2.47 18.57 -41.30
N ILE A 271 1.19 18.73 -41.65
CA ILE A 271 0.76 19.37 -42.91
C ILE A 271 0.87 20.89 -42.81
N ALA A 272 0.42 21.49 -41.71
CA ALA A 272 0.45 22.94 -41.49
C ALA A 272 1.88 23.48 -41.30
N GLY A 273 2.78 22.67 -40.72
CA GLY A 273 4.19 22.98 -40.53
C GLY A 273 5.06 22.84 -41.79
N ALA A 274 4.49 22.77 -42.99
CA ALA A 274 5.26 22.53 -44.23
C ALA A 274 6.43 23.53 -44.45
N VAL A 275 6.33 24.73 -43.88
CA VAL A 275 7.34 25.80 -43.96
C VAL A 275 8.09 26.02 -42.64
N ASN A 276 7.63 25.40 -41.54
CA ASN A 276 8.25 25.49 -40.21
C ASN A 276 8.71 24.09 -39.77
N GLU A 277 10.01 23.85 -39.86
CA GLU A 277 10.64 22.56 -39.60
C GLU A 277 10.42 22.06 -38.16
N GLU A 278 10.32 22.97 -37.19
CA GLU A 278 10.02 22.65 -35.79
C GLU A 278 8.61 22.06 -35.63
N GLN A 279 7.61 22.66 -36.29
CA GLN A 279 6.24 22.17 -36.24
C GLN A 279 6.08 20.82 -36.96
N LYS A 280 6.80 20.65 -38.07
CA LYS A 280 6.84 19.38 -38.82
C LYS A 280 7.45 18.27 -37.97
N GLU A 281 8.56 18.53 -37.27
CA GLU A 281 9.17 17.56 -36.37
C GLU A 281 8.25 17.22 -35.20
N LYS A 282 7.60 18.22 -34.61
CA LYS A 282 6.61 18.03 -33.54
C LYS A 282 5.42 17.18 -34.00
N GLY A 283 4.88 17.45 -35.18
CA GLY A 283 3.81 16.64 -35.77
C GLY A 283 4.22 15.18 -35.97
N LYS A 284 5.42 14.93 -36.50
CA LYS A 284 5.97 13.58 -36.67
C LYS A 284 6.12 12.84 -35.33
N LYS A 285 6.65 13.51 -34.29
CA LYS A 285 6.77 12.94 -32.94
C LYS A 285 5.41 12.58 -32.35
N THR A 286 4.42 13.46 -32.49
CA THR A 286 3.04 13.21 -32.02
C THR A 286 2.42 12.00 -32.70
N ILE A 287 2.57 11.87 -34.04
CA ILE A 287 2.05 10.73 -34.79
C ILE A 287 2.72 9.42 -34.33
N ILE A 288 4.05 9.41 -34.20
CA ILE A 288 4.79 8.23 -33.73
C ILE A 288 4.34 7.82 -32.32
N GLY A 289 4.19 8.79 -31.41
CA GLY A 289 3.68 8.55 -30.06
C GLY A 289 2.28 7.93 -30.05
N ALA A 290 1.39 8.43 -30.90
CA ALA A 290 0.03 7.89 -31.03
C ALA A 290 0.02 6.44 -31.57
N VAL A 291 0.85 6.14 -32.57
CA VAL A 291 1.00 4.77 -33.12
C VAL A 291 1.54 3.81 -32.06
N ILE A 292 2.57 4.21 -31.31
CA ILE A 292 3.10 3.41 -30.20
C ILE A 292 2.03 3.15 -29.15
N GLY A 293 1.23 4.17 -28.79
CA GLY A 293 0.13 4.03 -27.85
C GLY A 293 -0.92 3.00 -28.31
N ILE A 294 -1.28 3.00 -29.59
CA ILE A 294 -2.21 2.02 -30.17
C ILE A 294 -1.63 0.61 -30.12
N ILE A 295 -0.34 0.44 -30.45
CA ILE A 295 0.32 -0.87 -30.40
C ILE A 295 0.32 -1.43 -28.96
N ILE A 296 0.63 -0.60 -27.97
CA ILE A 296 0.63 -1.00 -26.56
C ILE A 296 -0.78 -1.37 -26.10
N ALA A 297 -1.79 -0.56 -26.42
CA ALA A 297 -3.19 -0.85 -26.09
C ALA A 297 -3.68 -2.17 -26.73
N GLY A 298 -3.33 -2.39 -28.00
CA GLY A 298 -3.64 -3.62 -28.72
C GLY A 298 -2.93 -4.84 -28.12
N ALA A 299 -1.66 -4.71 -27.72
CA ALA A 299 -0.91 -5.77 -27.06
C ALA A 299 -1.51 -6.12 -25.68
N ALA A 300 -1.87 -5.12 -24.87
CA ALA A 300 -2.52 -5.33 -23.58
C ALA A 300 -3.87 -6.07 -23.72
N PHE A 301 -4.68 -5.67 -24.71
CA PHE A 301 -5.94 -6.35 -25.05
C PHE A 301 -5.72 -7.79 -25.52
N ALA A 302 -4.74 -8.02 -26.39
CA ALA A 302 -4.41 -9.36 -26.90
C ALA A 302 -3.94 -10.30 -25.78
N ILE A 303 -3.07 -9.81 -24.88
CA ILE A 303 -2.60 -10.56 -23.71
C ILE A 303 -3.78 -10.93 -22.80
N THR A 304 -4.62 -9.95 -22.46
CA THR A 304 -5.75 -10.16 -21.55
C THR A 304 -6.78 -11.12 -22.14
N SER A 305 -7.13 -10.95 -23.42
CA SER A 305 -8.07 -11.84 -24.11
C SER A 305 -7.53 -13.25 -24.37
N THR A 306 -6.21 -13.45 -24.38
CA THR A 306 -5.59 -14.78 -24.49
C THR A 306 -5.48 -15.47 -23.13
N ILE A 307 -5.15 -14.75 -22.05
CA ILE A 307 -4.96 -15.35 -20.72
C ILE A 307 -6.28 -15.73 -20.05
N ILE A 308 -7.33 -14.91 -20.20
CA ILE A 308 -8.62 -15.16 -19.53
C ILE A 308 -9.26 -16.50 -19.93
N PRO A 309 -9.28 -16.90 -21.22
CA PRO A 309 -9.85 -18.18 -21.65
C PRO A 309 -8.96 -19.40 -21.38
N LEU A 310 -7.65 -19.24 -21.17
CA LEU A 310 -6.70 -20.36 -21.03
C LEU A 310 -6.79 -21.11 -19.68
N GLN A 311 -7.63 -20.66 -18.76
CA GLN A 311 -7.83 -21.28 -17.44
C GLN A 311 -9.29 -21.74 -17.25
N GLY A 312 -9.86 -22.36 -18.28
CA GLY A 312 -11.10 -23.13 -18.21
C GLY A 312 -10.82 -24.60 -17.94
#